data_AF-A0A2T0RK84-F1
#
_entry.id   AF-A0A2T0RK84-F1
#
_cell.length_a   1.000
_cell.length_b   1.000
_cell.length_c   1.000
_cell.angle_alpha   90.00
_cell.angle_beta   90.00
_cell.angle_gamma   90.00
#
_symmetry.space_group_name_H-M   'P 1'
#
loop_
_entity.id
_entity.type
_entity.pdbx_description
1 polymer ?
#
loop_
_entity_poly.entity_id
_entity_poly.type
_entity_poly.pdbx_seq_one_letter_code
_entity_poly.pdbx_strand_id
1 'polypeptide(L)' 'MVLSGLMMAGCQMQDEAPVQMPFQPAQQPFPPAVMAALPGDQDLRQVFVKDGCYFYEQGGQMLPVSGHADNGASPICVG' A
#
# COMPACT_ATOMS: atom_id res chain seq x y z
N MET A 1 0.78 37.47 -44.50
CA MET A 1 1.28 36.14 -44.92
C MET A 1 1.76 35.44 -43.66
N VAL A 2 0.93 34.55 -43.10
CA VAL A 2 1.16 33.08 -42.95
C VAL A 2 2.44 32.80 -42.14
N LEU A 3 2.41 32.25 -40.94
CA LEU A 3 2.38 30.81 -40.54
C LEU A 3 2.58 30.85 -39.00
N SER A 4 2.07 30.03 -38.10
CA SER A 4 1.29 28.81 -38.14
C SER A 4 0.72 28.61 -36.73
N GLY A 5 -0.57 28.30 -36.65
CA GLY A 5 -1.09 27.60 -35.48
C GLY A 5 -0.51 26.20 -35.44
N LEU A 6 0.04 25.80 -34.31
CA LEU A 6 0.16 24.40 -33.94
C LEU A 6 -0.54 24.24 -32.59
N MET A 7 -1.83 23.89 -32.66
CA MET A 7 -2.54 23.31 -31.54
C MET A 7 -1.87 21.98 -31.23
N MET A 8 -0.98 21.95 -30.25
CA MET A 8 -0.48 20.70 -29.72
C MET A 8 -1.62 20.07 -28.93
N ALA A 9 -2.18 19.03 -29.55
CA ALA A 9 -3.19 18.14 -29.01
C ALA A 9 -2.86 17.83 -27.54
N GLY A 10 -3.76 18.26 -26.66
CA GLY A 10 -3.83 17.73 -25.32
C GLY A 10 -4.17 16.26 -25.43
N CYS A 11 -3.15 15.39 -25.41
CA CYS A 11 -3.32 14.08 -24.81
C CYS A 11 -3.65 14.36 -23.34
N GLN A 12 -4.93 14.53 -23.05
CA GLN A 12 -5.46 14.29 -21.72
C GLN A 12 -5.21 12.80 -21.49
N MET A 13 -4.00 12.47 -21.01
CA MET A 13 -3.76 11.22 -20.31
C MET A 13 -4.86 11.21 -19.27
N GLN A 14 -5.80 10.28 -19.45
CA GLN A 14 -6.86 10.04 -18.49
C GLN A 14 -6.20 10.09 -17.13
N ASP A 15 -6.73 10.97 -16.29
CA ASP A 15 -6.55 10.94 -14.85
C ASP A 15 -6.91 9.51 -14.44
N GLU A 16 -5.94 8.60 -14.50
CA GLU A 16 -5.89 7.43 -13.66
C GLU A 16 -5.79 8.06 -12.28
N ALA A 17 -6.97 8.45 -11.76
CA ALA A 17 -7.14 8.97 -10.42
C ALA A 17 -6.21 8.12 -9.58
N PRO A 18 -5.21 8.70 -8.89
CA PRO A 18 -4.37 7.89 -8.05
C PRO A 18 -5.35 7.20 -7.14
N VAL A 19 -5.49 5.88 -7.29
CA VAL A 19 -6.26 5.07 -6.36
C VAL A 19 -5.40 5.09 -5.10
N GLN A 20 -5.46 6.23 -4.41
CA GLN A 20 -5.09 6.43 -3.03
C GLN A 20 -6.09 5.54 -2.30
N MET A 21 -5.81 4.25 -2.26
CA MET A 21 -6.16 3.49 -1.08
C MET A 21 -4.98 3.74 -0.14
N PRO A 22 -5.00 4.83 0.65
CA PRO A 22 -3.86 5.15 1.50
C PRO A 22 -3.73 4.00 2.49
N PHE A 23 -2.57 3.36 2.50
CA PHE A 23 -2.20 2.54 3.64
C PHE A 23 -2.30 3.45 4.88
N GLN A 24 -3.26 3.17 5.75
CA GLN A 24 -3.47 3.95 6.96
C GLN A 24 -2.58 3.36 8.06
N PRO A 25 -1.92 4.16 8.91
CA PRO A 25 -1.21 3.62 10.06
C PRO A 25 -2.16 2.73 10.87
N ALA A 26 -1.77 1.48 11.09
CA ALA A 26 -2.61 0.54 11.81
C ALA A 26 -2.67 0.98 13.28
N GLN A 27 -3.89 1.14 13.80
CA GLN A 27 -4.07 1.52 15.19
C GLN A 27 -3.87 0.32 16.12
N GLN A 28 -3.20 0.55 17.25
CA GLN A 28 -3.08 -0.45 18.31
C GLN A 28 -4.38 -0.53 19.12
N PRO A 29 -4.71 -1.69 19.72
CA PRO A 29 -3.96 -2.94 19.70
C PRO A 29 -4.09 -3.70 18.38
N PHE A 30 -3.02 -4.37 17.97
CA PHE A 30 -3.04 -5.23 16.78
C PHE A 30 -3.72 -6.58 17.07
N PRO A 31 -4.36 -7.20 16.08
CA PRO A 31 -4.86 -8.56 16.20
C PRO A 31 -3.71 -9.53 16.56
N PRO A 32 -3.97 -10.59 17.36
CA PRO A 32 -2.94 -11.55 17.74
C PRO A 32 -2.25 -12.22 16.55
N ALA A 33 -3.01 -12.47 15.47
CA ALA A 33 -2.48 -13.04 14.24
C ALA A 33 -1.46 -12.11 13.56
N VAL A 34 -1.72 -10.80 13.55
CA VAL A 34 -0.81 -9.78 13.00
C VAL A 34 0.44 -9.68 13.87
N MET A 35 0.30 -9.66 15.20
CA MET A 35 1.45 -9.65 16.11
C MET A 35 2.34 -10.88 15.98
N ALA A 36 1.75 -12.06 15.79
CA ALA A 36 2.51 -13.30 15.62
C ALA A 36 3.20 -13.41 14.25
N ALA A 37 2.66 -12.72 13.24
CA ALA A 37 3.16 -12.72 11.87
C ALA A 37 4.13 -11.57 11.57
N LEU A 38 4.10 -10.51 12.37
CA LEU A 38 5.06 -9.43 12.27
C LEU A 38 6.47 -9.96 12.58
N PRO A 39 7.48 -9.61 11.78
CA PRO A 39 8.86 -9.92 12.14
C PRO A 39 9.17 -9.27 13.49
N GLY A 40 9.79 -10.00 14.41
CA GLY A 40 10.01 -9.53 15.79
C GLY A 40 10.85 -8.26 15.93
N ASP A 41 11.54 -7.83 14.86
CA ASP A 41 12.34 -6.61 14.80
C ASP A 41 11.58 -5.41 14.18
N GLN A 42 10.35 -5.61 13.69
CA GLN A 42 9.62 -4.53 13.03
C GLN A 42 9.02 -3.52 14.01
N ASP A 43 9.27 -2.24 13.74
CA ASP A 43 8.64 -1.15 14.47
C ASP A 43 7.13 -1.19 14.20
N LEU A 44 6.37 -1.35 15.28
CA LEU A 44 4.91 -1.34 15.29
C LEU A 44 4.31 -0.07 14.69
N ARG A 45 5.06 1.03 14.65
CA ARG A 45 4.68 2.30 13.99
C ARG A 45 4.76 2.25 12.47
N GLN A 46 5.44 1.24 11.91
CA GLN A 46 5.58 1.00 10.48
C GLN A 46 4.58 -0.05 9.99
N VAL A 47 3.56 -0.36 10.79
CA VAL A 47 2.45 -1.24 10.41
C VAL A 47 1.29 -0.40 9.90
N PHE A 48 0.72 -0.82 8.78
CA PHE A 48 -0.35 -0.13 8.10
C PHE A 48 -1.50 -1.09 7.77
N VAL A 49 -2.68 -0.55 7.59
CA VAL A 49 -3.89 -1.27 7.21
C VAL A 49 -4.47 -0.69 5.93
N LYS A 50 -4.96 -1.57 5.06
CA LYS A 50 -5.68 -1.22 3.83
C LYS A 50 -6.79 -2.25 3.64
N ASP A 51 -8.05 -1.79 3.56
CA ASP A 51 -9.23 -2.65 3.39
C ASP A 51 -9.32 -3.78 4.43
N GLY A 52 -8.90 -3.52 5.68
CA GLY A 52 -8.85 -4.52 6.76
C GLY A 52 -7.64 -5.46 6.71
N CYS A 53 -6.78 -5.35 5.69
CA CYS A 53 -5.55 -6.12 5.51
C CYS A 53 -4.33 -5.40 6.07
N TYR A 54 -3.43 -6.12 6.75
CA TYR A 54 -2.27 -5.57 7.45
C TYR A 54 -0.99 -5.72 6.63
N PHE A 55 -0.20 -4.66 6.63
CA PHE A 55 1.05 -4.51 5.89
C PHE A 55 2.08 -3.85 6.81
N TYR A 56 3.37 -4.00 6.49
CA TYR A 56 4.44 -3.28 7.17
C TYR A 56 5.37 -2.66 6.13
N GLU A 57 5.99 -1.54 6.48
CA GLU A 57 7.00 -0.91 5.64
C GLU A 57 8.38 -1.52 5.93
N GLN A 58 9.14 -1.83 4.88
CA GLN A 58 10.52 -2.25 4.98
C GLN A 58 11.31 -1.66 3.81
N GLY A 59 12.21 -0.72 4.10
CA GLY A 59 13.06 -0.10 3.09
C GLY A 59 12.27 0.67 2.03
N GLY A 60 11.19 1.35 2.42
CA GLY A 60 10.29 2.10 1.55
C GLY A 60 9.28 1.25 0.78
N GLN A 61 9.25 -0.06 1.00
CA GLN A 61 8.31 -0.99 0.36
C GLN A 61 7.27 -1.51 1.35
N MET A 62 6.02 -1.54 0.92
CA MET A 62 4.92 -2.11 1.69
C MET A 62 4.87 -3.61 1.45
N LEU A 63 5.16 -4.39 2.48
CA LEU A 63 5.10 -5.84 2.47
C LEU A 63 3.88 -6.34 3.27
N PRO A 64 3.20 -7.40 2.81
CA PRO A 64 2.08 -7.96 3.54
C PRO A 64 2.56 -8.59 4.85
N VAL A 65 1.87 -8.30 5.95
CA VAL A 65 2.05 -9.06 7.18
C VAL A 65 1.48 -10.45 6.89
N SER A 66 2.36 -11.42 6.64
CA SER A 66 2.00 -12.78 6.26
C SER A 66 2.48 -13.75 7.33
N GLY A 67 1.60 -14.67 7.72
CA GLY A 67 1.84 -15.54 8.86
C GLY A 67 2.97 -16.55 8.68
N HIS A 68 3.39 -16.87 7.45
CA HIS A 68 4.43 -17.85 7.11
C HIS A 68 4.94 -17.61 5.68
N ALA A 69 6.25 -17.77 5.46
CA ALA A 69 6.89 -17.61 4.14
C ALA A 69 6.38 -18.60 3.07
N ASP A 70 5.78 -19.72 3.48
CA ASP A 70 5.33 -20.80 2.58
C ASP A 70 3.95 -20.57 1.92
N ASN A 71 3.16 -19.59 2.34
CA ASN A 71 1.77 -19.44 1.87
C ASN A 71 1.57 -18.45 0.71
N GLY A 72 2.66 -18.02 0.06
CA GLY A 72 2.61 -16.84 -0.79
C GLY A 72 2.33 -15.60 0.05
N ALA A 73 2.72 -14.44 -0.45
CA ALA A 73 2.67 -13.17 0.28
C ALA A 73 1.22 -12.66 0.46
N SER A 74 0.37 -13.41 1.15
CA SER A 74 -1.02 -13.05 1.43
C SER A 74 -1.08 -12.24 2.72
N PRO A 75 -1.62 -11.01 2.72
CA PRO A 75 -1.75 -10.22 3.92
C PRO A 75 -2.78 -10.82 4.86
N ILE A 76 -2.55 -10.68 6.16
CA ILE A 76 -3.57 -10.97 7.17
C ILE A 76 -4.65 -9.89 7.08
N CYS A 77 -5.88 -10.29 6.78
CA CYS A 77 -7.03 -9.40 6.73
C CYS A 77 -8.02 -9.75 7.85
N VAL A 78 -8.40 -8.75 8.64
CA VAL A 78 -9.51 -8.81 9.60
C VAL A 78 -10.52 -7.72 9.22
N GLY A 79 -11.42 -8.10 8.31
CA GLY A 79 -12.62 -7.35 7.95
C GLY A 79 -13.86 -8.13 8.38
#